data_AF-A0A9E5KEZ7-F1
#
_entry.id   AF-A0A9E5KEZ7-F1
#
_cell.length_a   1.000
_cell.length_b   1.000
_cell.length_c   1.000
_cell.angle_alpha   90.00
_cell.angle_beta   90.00
_cell.angle_gamma   90.00
#
_symmetry.space_group_name_H-M   'P 1'
#
loop_
_entity.id
_entity.type
_entity.pdbx_description
1 polymer ?
#
loop_
_entity_poly.entity_id
_entity_poly.type
_entity_poly.pdbx_seq_one_letter_code
_entity_poly.pdbx_strand_id
1 'polypeptide(L)'
;MSMEWPVRPDWLAQIKEPVLDPDLAIIDAHHHLWKLPHDTYLMPDILADIGAPEQGHNVIGTVFAECAAMYRQDGPARFRSLGEIEFANGVGAQAASGAFGESQVCAALFGSADPMLGQALGEVLDLQMSRAPDRYRGIRPIVAADPNGALDPWPSAPSGQMA
;
A
#
# COMPACT_ATOMS: atom_id res chain seq x y z
N MET A 1 -9.96 9.68 -0.10
CA MET A 1 -11.37 9.79 0.33
C MET A 1 -11.96 11.04 -0.29
N SER A 2 -13.20 10.97 -0.79
CA SER A 2 -13.89 12.20 -1.24
C SER A 2 -14.22 13.05 -0.01
N MET A 3 -14.22 14.38 -0.17
CA MET A 3 -14.66 15.30 0.88
C MET A 3 -16.13 15.08 1.29
N GLU A 4 -16.89 14.34 0.48
CA GLU A 4 -18.28 14.01 0.72
C GLU A 4 -18.46 12.96 1.84
N TRP A 5 -17.43 12.16 2.13
CA TRP A 5 -17.49 11.10 3.15
C TRP A 5 -16.26 11.15 4.06
N PRO A 6 -16.16 12.16 4.94
CA PRO A 6 -15.04 12.26 5.86
C PRO A 6 -15.05 11.10 6.86
N VAL A 7 -13.85 10.70 7.32
CA VAL A 7 -13.71 9.85 8.51
C VAL A 7 -14.45 10.53 9.67
N ARG A 8 -15.19 9.74 10.47
CA ARG A 8 -15.97 10.23 11.62
C ARG A 8 -15.37 9.69 12.93
N PRO A 9 -14.37 10.38 13.53
CA PRO A 9 -13.68 9.87 14.72
C PRO A 9 -14.63 9.64 15.90
N ASP A 10 -15.58 10.55 16.11
CA ASP A 10 -16.58 10.43 17.19
C ASP A 10 -17.46 9.19 17.04
N TRP A 11 -17.70 8.76 15.80
CA TRP A 11 -18.44 7.53 15.52
C TRP A 11 -17.58 6.29 15.77
N LEU A 12 -16.32 6.28 15.31
CA LEU A 12 -15.37 5.19 15.56
C LEU A 12 -15.09 4.99 17.06
N ALA A 13 -15.11 6.06 17.84
CA ALA A 13 -14.86 6.03 19.27
C ALA A 13 -16.06 5.58 20.13
N GLN A 14 -17.23 5.31 19.53
CA GLN A 14 -18.45 4.95 20.29
C GLN A 14 -18.30 3.64 21.07
N ILE A 15 -17.54 2.68 20.53
CA ILE A 15 -17.39 1.34 21.10
C ILE A 15 -15.90 0.99 21.09
N LYS A 16 -15.42 0.50 22.23
CA LYS A 16 -14.10 -0.13 22.35
C LYS A 16 -14.30 -1.58 22.78
N GLU A 17 -13.86 -2.50 21.95
CA GLU A 17 -13.94 -3.93 22.23
C GLU A 17 -12.59 -4.42 22.78
N PRO A 18 -12.58 -5.38 23.71
CA PRO A 18 -11.34 -6.03 24.13
C PRO A 18 -10.66 -6.74 22.96
N VAL A 19 -9.33 -6.65 22.88
CA VAL A 19 -8.52 -7.37 21.90
C VAL A 19 -8.68 -8.87 22.13
N LEU A 20 -9.08 -9.59 21.08
CA LEU A 20 -9.13 -11.05 21.08
C LEU A 20 -7.74 -11.61 20.80
N ASP A 21 -7.35 -12.63 21.57
CA ASP A 21 -6.05 -13.29 21.50
C ASP A 21 -4.88 -12.29 21.38
N PRO A 22 -4.65 -11.45 22.41
CA PRO A 22 -3.72 -10.33 22.33
C PRO A 22 -2.27 -10.74 22.02
N ASP A 23 -1.89 -11.98 22.34
CA ASP A 23 -0.54 -12.50 22.07
C ASP A 23 -0.41 -13.07 20.64
N LEU A 24 -1.50 -13.26 19.89
CA LEU A 24 -1.47 -13.83 18.55
C LEU A 24 -0.74 -12.89 17.60
N ALA A 25 0.44 -13.30 17.14
CA ALA A 25 1.20 -12.56 16.15
C ALA A 25 0.44 -12.51 14.81
N ILE A 26 0.17 -11.30 14.34
CA ILE A 26 -0.58 -11.03 13.11
C ILE A 26 0.33 -10.35 12.08
N ILE A 27 0.19 -10.77 10.83
CA ILE A 27 0.65 -9.99 9.68
C ILE A 27 -0.59 -9.38 9.03
N ASP A 28 -0.65 -8.05 8.99
CA ASP A 28 -1.61 -7.38 8.12
C ASP A 28 -1.16 -7.56 6.68
N ALA A 29 -1.82 -8.46 5.97
CA ALA A 29 -1.44 -8.86 4.62
C ALA A 29 -1.78 -7.79 3.55
N HIS A 30 -2.46 -6.71 3.91
CA HIS A 30 -2.85 -5.68 2.94
C HIS A 30 -3.16 -4.34 3.62
N HIS A 31 -2.26 -3.38 3.42
CA HIS A 31 -2.56 -1.96 3.63
C HIS A 31 -2.07 -1.12 2.46
N HIS A 32 -2.45 0.16 2.48
CA HIS A 32 -1.99 1.17 1.55
C HIS A 32 -1.36 2.32 2.31
N LEU A 33 -0.53 3.11 1.64
CA LEU A 33 0.01 4.37 2.14
C LEU A 33 0.02 5.37 0.99
N TRP A 34 -0.43 6.60 1.21
CA TRP A 34 -0.52 7.61 0.18
C TRP A 34 -0.42 9.04 0.71
N LYS A 35 -0.02 9.94 -0.20
CA LYS A 35 -0.21 11.38 -0.08
C LYS A 35 -0.96 11.88 -1.31
N LEU A 36 -2.27 12.08 -1.16
CA LEU A 36 -3.15 12.65 -2.17
C LEU A 36 -3.47 14.11 -1.82
N PRO A 37 -3.95 14.94 -2.77
CA PRO A 37 -4.28 16.35 -2.49
C PRO A 37 -5.28 16.56 -1.35
N HIS A 38 -6.19 15.61 -1.14
CA HIS A 38 -7.29 15.73 -0.17
C HIS A 38 -7.29 14.62 0.89
N ASP A 39 -6.30 13.73 0.85
CA ASP A 39 -6.25 12.58 1.75
C ASP A 39 -4.80 12.16 1.97
N THR A 40 -4.44 11.84 3.20
CA THR A 40 -3.08 11.45 3.58
C THR A 40 -3.19 10.31 4.55
N TYR A 41 -2.51 9.22 4.23
CA TYR A 41 -2.43 8.06 5.09
C TYR A 41 -1.01 7.51 4.98
N LEU A 42 -0.18 7.81 5.97
CA LEU A 42 1.25 7.51 6.00
C LEU A 42 1.62 6.76 7.29
N MET A 43 2.91 6.56 7.53
CA MET A 43 3.43 5.84 8.70
C MET A 43 2.75 6.22 10.03
N PRO A 44 2.55 7.51 10.37
CA PRO A 44 1.89 7.86 11.63
C PRO A 44 0.45 7.35 11.73
N ASP A 45 -0.27 7.34 10.60
CA ASP A 45 -1.68 6.97 10.54
C ASP A 45 -1.86 5.46 10.71
N ILE A 46 -1.06 4.65 9.99
CA ILE A 46 -1.11 3.18 10.16
C ILE A 46 -0.65 2.74 11.55
N LEU A 47 0.33 3.41 12.15
CA LEU A 47 0.75 3.10 13.53
C LEU A 47 -0.36 3.45 14.54
N ALA A 48 -1.12 4.52 14.29
CA ALA A 48 -2.28 4.86 15.11
C ALA A 48 -3.39 3.80 14.99
N ASP A 49 -3.61 3.27 13.78
CA ASP A 49 -4.62 2.23 13.52
C ASP A 49 -4.21 0.86 14.08
N ILE A 50 -2.92 0.47 13.97
CA ILE A 50 -2.37 -0.72 14.65
C ILE A 50 -2.56 -0.59 16.17
N GLY A 51 -2.38 0.63 16.69
CA GLY A 51 -2.56 0.96 18.09
C GLY A 51 -1.36 0.58 18.96
N ALA A 52 -1.38 1.06 20.21
CA ALA A 52 -0.42 0.63 21.21
C ALA A 52 -0.68 -0.85 21.59
N PRO A 53 0.34 -1.62 22.02
CA PRO A 53 0.17 -3.05 22.38
C PRO A 53 -0.97 -3.34 23.37
N GLU A 54 -1.30 -2.39 24.24
CA GLU A 54 -2.37 -2.55 25.24
C GLU A 54 -3.77 -2.17 24.73
N GLN A 55 -3.88 -1.63 23.51
CA GLN A 55 -5.12 -1.13 22.92
C GLN A 55 -5.43 -1.72 21.53
N GLY A 56 -4.47 -2.38 20.89
CA GLY A 56 -4.59 -2.95 19.55
C GLY A 56 -4.18 -4.42 19.47
N HIS A 57 -4.42 -5.04 18.32
CA HIS A 57 -3.97 -6.40 18.05
C HIS A 57 -2.44 -6.46 17.89
N ASN A 58 -1.82 -7.61 18.18
CA ASN A 58 -0.38 -7.83 18.02
C ASN A 58 0.04 -7.96 16.54
N VAL A 59 -0.03 -6.86 15.80
CA VAL A 59 0.41 -6.76 14.40
C VAL A 59 1.93 -6.59 14.35
N ILE A 60 2.64 -7.68 14.13
CA ILE A 60 4.12 -7.70 14.12
C ILE A 60 4.71 -7.21 12.79
N GLY A 61 3.91 -7.13 11.74
CA GLY A 61 4.33 -6.59 10.46
C GLY A 61 3.18 -6.46 9.47
N THR A 62 3.43 -5.72 8.40
CA THR A 62 2.40 -5.40 7.41
C THR A 62 2.92 -5.52 5.98
N VAL A 63 2.01 -5.73 5.02
CA VAL A 63 2.33 -5.84 3.60
C VAL A 63 1.71 -4.67 2.84
N PHE A 64 2.55 -3.86 2.21
CA PHE A 64 2.09 -2.73 1.39
C PHE A 64 1.59 -3.24 0.04
N ALA A 65 0.40 -2.82 -0.35
CA ALA A 65 -0.19 -3.12 -1.64
C ALA A 65 -0.26 -1.85 -2.51
N GLU A 66 0.11 -1.98 -3.78
CA GLU A 66 0.04 -0.90 -4.77
C GLU A 66 -1.28 -0.14 -4.75
N CYS A 67 -1.23 1.20 -4.82
CA CYS A 67 -2.40 2.06 -4.91
C CYS A 67 -2.15 3.34 -5.73
N ALA A 68 -1.23 3.27 -6.69
CA ALA A 68 -0.75 4.41 -7.49
C ALA A 68 -0.14 5.56 -6.66
N ALA A 69 0.34 5.29 -5.45
CA ALA A 69 0.93 6.30 -4.59
C ALA A 69 2.37 6.62 -5.01
N MET A 70 2.76 7.89 -4.96
CA MET A 70 4.16 8.31 -5.16
C MET A 70 4.79 7.84 -6.49
N TYR A 71 3.98 7.63 -7.53
CA TYR A 71 4.51 7.39 -8.87
C TYR A 71 5.38 8.57 -9.31
N ARG A 72 6.47 8.27 -10.03
CA ARG A 72 7.36 9.32 -10.55
C ARG A 72 6.58 10.25 -11.48
N GLN A 73 6.83 11.55 -11.33
CA GLN A 73 6.14 12.59 -12.10
C GLN A 73 6.56 12.56 -13.58
N ASP A 74 7.78 12.13 -13.85
CA ASP A 74 8.44 12.16 -15.14
C ASP A 74 9.00 10.78 -15.55
N GLY A 75 9.55 10.72 -16.77
CA GLY A 75 10.08 9.50 -17.37
C GLY A 75 9.04 8.60 -18.07
N PRO A 76 9.49 7.47 -18.64
CA PRO A 76 8.65 6.55 -19.39
C PRO A 76 7.51 5.99 -18.52
N ALA A 77 6.28 5.97 -19.07
CA ALA A 77 5.08 5.57 -18.32
C ALA A 77 5.23 4.21 -17.61
N ARG A 78 5.80 3.20 -18.30
CA ARG A 78 6.04 1.85 -17.75
C ARG A 78 6.98 1.77 -16.55
N PHE A 79 7.69 2.86 -16.21
CA PHE A 79 8.63 2.93 -15.09
C PHE A 79 8.19 3.87 -13.97
N ARG A 80 7.04 4.54 -14.09
CA ARG A 80 6.61 5.51 -13.07
C ARG A 80 6.25 4.84 -11.74
N SER A 81 5.75 3.60 -11.78
CA SER A 81 5.44 2.81 -10.58
C SER A 81 6.66 2.48 -9.72
N LEU A 82 7.89 2.62 -10.25
CA LEU A 82 9.10 2.46 -9.45
C LEU A 82 9.17 3.43 -8.26
N GLY A 83 8.58 4.62 -8.38
CA GLY A 83 8.55 5.60 -7.29
C GLY A 83 7.76 5.10 -6.07
N GLU A 84 6.70 4.32 -6.29
CA GLU A 84 5.92 3.72 -5.20
C GLU A 84 6.72 2.65 -4.46
N ILE A 85 7.47 1.83 -5.19
CA ILE A 85 8.37 0.82 -4.62
C ILE A 85 9.43 1.47 -3.75
N GLU A 86 10.07 2.53 -4.25
CA GLU A 86 11.08 3.29 -3.51
C GLU A 86 10.50 3.92 -2.25
N PHE A 87 9.29 4.49 -2.35
CA PHE A 87 8.56 5.04 -1.23
C PHE A 87 8.25 4.00 -0.15
N ALA A 88 7.59 2.89 -0.50
CA ALA A 88 7.22 1.83 0.44
C ALA A 88 8.45 1.14 1.04
N ASN A 89 9.53 0.96 0.26
CA ASN A 89 10.80 0.47 0.79
C ASN A 89 11.42 1.43 1.82
N GLY A 90 11.33 2.75 1.56
CA GLY A 90 11.74 3.78 2.51
C GLY A 90 10.96 3.73 3.83
N VAL A 91 9.63 3.53 3.76
CA VAL A 91 8.80 3.31 4.96
C VAL A 91 9.22 2.04 5.69
N GLY A 92 9.43 0.94 4.96
CA GLY A 92 9.92 -0.30 5.54
C GLY A 92 11.28 -0.16 6.23
N ALA A 93 12.19 0.64 5.66
CA ALA A 93 13.47 0.95 6.29
C ALA A 93 13.31 1.78 7.58
N GLN A 94 12.35 2.71 7.62
CA GLN A 94 12.02 3.45 8.85
C GLN A 94 11.53 2.50 9.93
N ALA A 95 10.57 1.62 9.64
CA ALA A 95 10.07 0.64 10.62
C ALA A 95 11.18 -0.29 11.14
N ALA A 96 12.06 -0.77 10.25
CA ALA A 96 13.17 -1.65 10.61
C ALA A 96 14.20 -1.01 11.57
N SER A 97 14.20 0.31 11.71
CA SER A 97 15.04 0.99 12.70
C SER A 97 14.59 0.73 14.15
N GLY A 98 13.35 0.28 14.36
CA GLY A 98 12.74 0.14 15.69
C GLY A 98 12.34 1.47 16.34
N ALA A 99 12.67 2.62 15.73
CA ALA A 99 12.35 3.94 16.27
C ALA A 99 10.84 4.28 16.23
N PHE A 100 10.06 3.50 15.48
CA PHE A 100 8.63 3.70 15.25
C PHE A 100 7.75 2.64 15.94
N GLY A 101 8.33 1.86 16.85
CA GLY A 101 7.67 0.73 17.50
C GLY A 101 8.15 -0.61 16.96
N GLU A 102 7.53 -1.68 17.46
CA GLU A 102 7.96 -3.06 17.19
C GLU A 102 7.45 -3.59 15.84
N SER A 103 6.30 -3.07 15.37
CA SER A 103 5.68 -3.52 14.13
C SER A 103 6.54 -3.21 12.91
N GLN A 104 6.82 -4.24 12.11
CA GLN A 104 7.53 -4.13 10.85
C GLN A 104 6.60 -3.65 9.73
N VAL A 105 6.27 -2.36 9.73
CA VAL A 105 5.46 -1.75 8.66
C VAL A 105 6.15 -1.90 7.31
N CYS A 106 5.38 -2.28 6.28
CA CYS A 106 5.90 -2.62 4.95
C CYS A 106 7.00 -3.72 5.01
N ALA A 107 6.83 -4.74 5.86
CA ALA A 107 7.67 -5.94 5.91
C ALA A 107 7.84 -6.60 4.53
N ALA A 108 6.77 -6.57 3.72
CA ALA A 108 6.80 -6.91 2.30
C ALA A 108 5.96 -5.90 1.51
N LEU A 109 6.11 -5.92 0.18
CA LEU A 109 5.36 -5.03 -0.70
C LEU A 109 5.06 -5.66 -2.07
N PHE A 110 3.92 -5.26 -2.64
CA PHE A 110 3.53 -5.52 -4.02
C PHE A 110 3.46 -4.20 -4.78
N GLY A 111 4.09 -4.13 -5.95
CA GLY A 111 4.01 -2.95 -6.82
C GLY A 111 3.02 -3.12 -7.96
N SER A 112 3.19 -2.30 -9.00
CA SER A 112 2.44 -2.40 -10.26
C SER A 112 3.39 -2.55 -11.44
N ALA A 113 2.98 -3.41 -12.37
CA ALA A 113 3.51 -3.45 -13.71
C ALA A 113 2.37 -3.87 -14.66
N ASP A 114 2.36 -3.29 -15.85
CA ASP A 114 1.39 -3.64 -16.88
C ASP A 114 1.77 -5.02 -17.50
N PRO A 115 0.97 -6.09 -17.26
CA PRO A 115 1.23 -7.41 -17.80
C PRO A 115 1.11 -7.47 -19.33
N MET A 116 0.54 -6.45 -19.98
CA MET A 116 0.37 -6.37 -21.43
C MET A 116 1.63 -5.89 -22.18
N LEU A 117 2.70 -5.52 -21.46
CA LEU A 117 3.98 -5.10 -22.05
C LEU A 117 4.75 -6.23 -22.77
N GLY A 118 4.27 -7.47 -22.69
CA GLY A 118 4.95 -8.63 -23.28
C GLY A 118 6.35 -8.80 -22.71
N GLN A 119 7.37 -8.96 -23.57
CA GLN A 119 8.76 -9.14 -23.12
C GLN A 119 9.30 -7.93 -22.33
N ALA A 120 8.79 -6.72 -22.58
CA ALA A 120 9.24 -5.51 -21.87
C ALA A 120 8.80 -5.49 -20.40
N LEU A 121 7.87 -6.35 -19.97
CA LEU A 121 7.50 -6.50 -18.57
C LEU A 121 8.69 -6.92 -17.69
N GLY A 122 9.57 -7.78 -18.21
CA GLY A 122 10.72 -8.30 -17.45
C GLY A 122 11.61 -7.18 -16.91
N GLU A 123 11.89 -6.17 -17.74
CA GLU A 123 12.68 -4.99 -17.35
C GLU A 123 12.03 -4.23 -16.19
N VAL A 124 10.70 -4.10 -16.18
CA VAL A 124 9.96 -3.43 -15.10
C VAL A 124 10.05 -4.22 -13.80
N LEU A 125 9.90 -5.55 -13.86
CA LEU A 125 9.97 -6.43 -12.69
C LEU A 125 11.39 -6.47 -12.10
N ASP A 126 12.42 -6.57 -12.95
CA ASP A 126 13.83 -6.53 -12.53
C ASP A 126 14.16 -5.21 -11.84
N LEU A 127 13.69 -4.10 -12.40
CA LEU A 127 13.88 -2.79 -11.79
C LEU A 127 13.16 -2.70 -10.45
N GLN A 128 11.89 -3.12 -10.33
CA GLN A 128 11.17 -3.10 -9.05
C GLN A 128 11.88 -3.95 -7.99
N MET A 129 12.31 -5.17 -8.33
CA MET A 129 13.10 -6.01 -7.45
C MET A 129 14.40 -5.31 -7.01
N SER A 130 15.10 -4.64 -7.93
CA SER A 130 16.34 -3.92 -7.59
C SER A 130 16.13 -2.72 -6.64
N ARG A 131 14.93 -2.12 -6.60
CA ARG A 131 14.62 -0.99 -5.72
C ARG A 131 14.24 -1.41 -4.30
N ALA A 132 13.76 -2.64 -4.14
CA ALA A 132 13.35 -3.16 -2.84
C ALA A 132 13.64 -4.67 -2.72
N PRO A 133 14.90 -5.12 -2.83
CA PRO A 133 15.24 -6.54 -2.95
C PRO A 133 14.75 -7.37 -1.77
N ASP A 134 14.80 -6.80 -0.57
CA ASP A 134 14.40 -7.49 0.65
C ASP A 134 12.89 -7.56 0.86
N ARG A 135 12.11 -6.69 0.20
CA ARG A 135 10.67 -6.48 0.49
C ARG A 135 9.75 -6.77 -0.69
N TYR A 136 10.22 -6.61 -1.92
CA TYR A 136 9.40 -6.78 -3.12
C TYR A 136 9.01 -8.25 -3.31
N ARG A 137 7.71 -8.52 -3.41
CA ARG A 137 7.16 -9.88 -3.55
C ARG A 137 6.22 -10.07 -4.73
N GLY A 138 6.08 -9.08 -5.60
CA GLY A 138 5.35 -9.20 -6.86
C GLY A 138 4.60 -7.94 -7.25
N ILE A 139 3.59 -8.13 -8.09
CA ILE A 139 2.72 -7.06 -8.60
C ILE A 139 1.25 -7.31 -8.26
N ARG A 140 0.49 -6.23 -8.16
CA ARG A 140 -0.95 -6.24 -8.00
C ARG A 140 -1.57 -5.16 -8.90
N PRO A 141 -1.69 -5.39 -10.22
CA PRO A 141 -2.41 -4.46 -11.09
C PRO A 141 -3.88 -4.41 -10.68
N ILE A 142 -4.47 -3.21 -10.64
CA ILE A 142 -5.89 -3.05 -10.35
C ILE A 142 -6.70 -3.39 -11.60
N VAL A 143 -7.42 -4.51 -11.55
CA VAL A 143 -8.24 -5.06 -12.65
C VAL A 143 -9.74 -4.98 -12.34
N ALA A 144 -10.17 -3.95 -11.61
CA ALA A 144 -11.59 -3.66 -11.41
C ALA A 144 -12.16 -2.89 -12.62
N ALA A 145 -13.17 -3.45 -13.30
CA ALA A 145 -13.81 -2.91 -14.51
C ALA A 145 -15.30 -2.78 -14.27
N ASP A 146 -15.90 -1.75 -14.84
CA ASP A 146 -17.33 -1.74 -15.12
C ASP A 146 -17.58 -1.31 -16.57
N PRO A 147 -18.15 -2.17 -17.42
CA PRO A 147 -18.50 -1.80 -18.79
C PRO A 147 -19.53 -0.66 -18.88
N ASN A 148 -20.26 -0.38 -17.79
CA ASN A 148 -21.22 0.73 -17.70
C ASN A 148 -20.60 2.02 -17.15
N GLY A 149 -19.30 2.02 -16.84
CA GLY A 149 -18.55 3.21 -16.44
C GLY A 149 -18.79 3.70 -15.01
N ALA A 150 -19.32 2.87 -14.10
CA ALA A 150 -19.39 3.23 -12.68
C ALA A 150 -18.01 3.22 -12.00
N LEU A 151 -17.00 2.59 -12.63
CA LEU A 151 -15.62 2.59 -12.19
C LEU A 151 -14.76 3.28 -13.25
N ASP A 152 -14.07 4.35 -12.85
CA ASP A 152 -13.02 4.96 -13.68
C ASP A 152 -11.84 3.98 -13.84
N PRO A 153 -11.20 3.92 -15.02
CA PRO A 153 -10.00 3.12 -15.20
C PRO A 153 -8.90 3.61 -14.26
N TRP A 154 -8.45 2.74 -13.38
CA TRP A 154 -7.40 3.07 -12.41
C TRP A 154 -6.06 3.32 -13.14
N PRO A 155 -5.18 4.23 -12.65
CA PRO A 155 -3.90 4.52 -13.33
C PRO A 155 -2.99 3.30 -13.56
N SER A 156 -3.12 2.26 -12.73
CA SER A 156 -2.37 0.99 -12.87
C SER A 156 -3.11 -0.08 -13.68
N ALA A 157 -4.32 0.19 -14.15
CA ALA A 157 -5.10 -0.75 -14.94
C ALA A 157 -4.44 -0.97 -16.32
N PRO A 158 -4.18 -2.23 -16.72
CA PRO A 158 -3.60 -2.53 -18.02
C PRO A 158 -4.51 -2.07 -19.16
N SER A 159 -3.93 -1.44 -20.19
CA SER A 159 -4.71 -0.99 -21.35
C SER A 159 -5.31 -2.17 -22.10
N GLY A 160 -6.62 -2.10 -22.38
CA GLY A 160 -7.33 -3.12 -23.17
C GLY A 160 -7.74 -4.40 -22.41
N GLN A 161 -7.50 -4.50 -21.10
CA GLN A 161 -7.99 -5.64 -20.28
C GLN A 161 -9.45 -5.48 -19.82
N MET A 162 -9.99 -4.26 -19.91
CA MET A 162 -11.18 -3.81 -19.18
C MET A 162 -12.27 -3.25 -20.11
N ALA A 163 -12.15 -3.52 -21.41
CA ALA A 163 -13.04 -3.07 -22.48
C ALA A 163 -13.95 -4.19 -22.98
#